data_AF-A0A534V7Y5-F1
#
_entry.id   AF-A0A534V7Y5-F1
#
_cell.length_a   1.000
_cell.length_b   1.000
_cell.length_c   1.000
_cell.angle_alpha   90.00
_cell.angle_beta   90.00
_cell.angle_gamma   90.00
#
_symmetry.space_group_name_H-M   'P 1'
#
loop_
_entity.id
_entity.type
_entity.pdbx_description
1 polymer ?
#
loop_
_entity_poly.entity_id
_entity_poly.type
_entity_poly.pdbx_seq_one_letter_code
_entity_poly.pdbx_strand_id
1 'polypeptide(L)'
;MRKLFTAKSGGAFRTEADAGMVRLIDSPHRLPATPIEQRLSSALKEAGPLPVALLVKRVAVELYSDELRKGAAVLDIGLLGDHIFNRDIIRELDAGNGILWAIK
;
A
#
# COMPACT_ATOMS: atom_id res chain seq x y z
N MET A 1 25.82 -26.60 25.35
CA MET A 1 24.62 -26.41 24.53
C MET A 1 24.25 -24.93 24.52
N ARG A 2 24.54 -24.20 23.44
CA ARG A 2 24.13 -22.79 23.27
C ARG A 2 22.98 -22.76 22.26
N LYS A 3 21.83 -22.22 22.67
CA LYS A 3 20.66 -22.02 21.80
C LYS A 3 20.99 -20.94 20.76
N LEU A 4 20.92 -21.31 19.48
CA LEU A 4 20.94 -20.39 18.35
C LEU A 4 19.63 -19.62 18.32
N PHE A 5 19.68 -18.30 18.54
CA PHE A 5 18.58 -17.41 18.22
C PHE A 5 18.57 -17.20 16.71
N THR A 6 17.63 -17.85 16.04
CA THR A 6 17.28 -17.55 14.64
C THR A 6 16.52 -16.22 14.61
N ALA A 7 17.18 -15.16 14.14
CA ALA A 7 16.54 -13.90 13.81
C ALA A 7 15.58 -14.13 12.62
N LYS A 8 14.28 -14.16 12.93
CA LYS A 8 13.20 -14.42 11.98
C LYS A 8 12.94 -13.17 11.11
N SER A 9 13.30 -13.29 9.84
CA SER A 9 12.67 -12.68 8.65
C SER A 9 12.18 -11.22 8.73
N GLY A 10 13.08 -10.28 8.53
CA GLY A 10 12.74 -8.91 8.08
C GLY A 10 12.95 -8.67 6.58
N GLY A 11 13.52 -9.63 5.85
CA GLY A 11 13.95 -9.47 4.46
C GLY A 11 12.96 -9.95 3.38
N ALA A 12 12.08 -10.90 3.69
CA ALA A 12 11.24 -11.55 2.68
C ALA A 12 10.12 -10.63 2.14
N PHE A 13 9.61 -9.70 2.96
CA PHE A 13 8.53 -8.78 2.57
C PHE A 13 8.92 -7.79 1.48
N ARG A 14 10.22 -7.47 1.33
CA ARG A 14 10.69 -6.50 0.32
C ARG A 14 10.76 -7.10 -1.09
N THR A 15 11.03 -8.39 -1.21
CA THR A 15 11.22 -9.06 -2.50
C THR A 15 9.92 -9.47 -3.19
N GLU A 16 8.85 -9.79 -2.44
CA GLU A 16 7.54 -10.13 -3.02
C GLU A 16 6.72 -8.89 -3.43
N ALA A 17 6.83 -7.79 -2.69
CA ALA A 17 6.20 -6.52 -3.05
C ALA A 17 6.77 -5.90 -4.33
N ASP A 18 7.93 -6.35 -4.80
CA ASP A 18 8.60 -5.85 -6.01
C ASP A 18 8.19 -6.58 -7.30
N ALA A 19 7.51 -7.74 -7.20
CA ALA A 19 7.18 -8.57 -8.37
C ALA A 19 5.67 -8.60 -8.72
N GLY A 20 4.79 -8.38 -7.74
CA GLY A 20 3.35 -8.48 -7.96
C GLY A 20 2.77 -7.29 -8.74
N MET A 21 2.03 -7.56 -9.82
CA MET A 21 1.23 -6.58 -10.55
C MET A 21 -0.19 -6.55 -9.96
N VAL A 22 -0.66 -5.35 -9.63
CA VAL A 22 -2.02 -5.10 -9.16
C VAL A 22 -2.86 -4.64 -10.34
N ARG A 23 -4.01 -5.29 -10.55
CA ARG A 23 -4.99 -4.91 -11.58
C ARG A 23 -6.40 -4.89 -10.99
N LEU A 24 -7.19 -3.88 -11.34
CA LEU A 24 -8.62 -3.84 -10.99
C LEU A 24 -9.39 -5.01 -11.59
N ILE A 25 -10.31 -5.55 -10.80
CA ILE A 25 -11.29 -6.52 -11.27
C ILE A 25 -12.41 -5.74 -11.97
N ASP A 26 -12.82 -6.18 -13.17
CA ASP A 26 -13.81 -5.46 -13.99
C ASP A 26 -15.20 -5.39 -13.31
N SER A 27 -15.58 -6.45 -12.59
CA SER A 27 -16.80 -6.53 -11.77
C SER A 27 -16.44 -6.93 -10.33
N PRO A 28 -15.99 -5.99 -9.49
CA PRO A 28 -15.55 -6.30 -8.13
C PRO A 28 -16.73 -6.73 -7.26
N HIS A 29 -16.47 -7.58 -6.25
CA HIS A 29 -17.50 -8.12 -5.36
C HIS A 29 -18.20 -7.04 -4.50
N ARG A 30 -17.52 -5.91 -4.29
CA ARG A 30 -18.06 -4.73 -3.61
C ARG A 30 -17.37 -3.47 -4.12
N LEU A 31 -17.88 -2.32 -3.68
CA LEU A 31 -17.22 -1.05 -3.89
C LEU A 31 -16.12 -0.79 -2.83
N PRO A 32 -15.14 0.08 -3.14
CA PRO A 32 -14.18 0.59 -2.17
C PRO A 32 -14.89 1.28 -0.99
N ALA A 33 -14.56 0.87 0.23
CA ALA A 33 -15.18 1.33 1.46
C ALA A 33 -14.25 2.23 2.29
N THR A 34 -12.93 2.06 2.18
CA THR A 34 -11.96 2.88 2.91
C THR A 34 -11.37 3.98 2.02
N PRO A 35 -10.91 5.11 2.59
CA PRO A 35 -10.22 6.15 1.82
C PRO A 35 -8.98 5.63 1.08
N ILE A 36 -8.29 4.64 1.65
CA ILE A 36 -7.12 4.00 1.03
C ILE A 36 -7.56 3.16 -0.18
N GLU A 37 -8.60 2.33 -0.03
CA GLU A 37 -9.15 1.55 -1.15
C GLU A 37 -9.65 2.45 -2.29
N GLN A 38 -10.27 3.58 -1.97
CA GLN A 38 -10.71 4.55 -2.96
C GLN A 38 -9.54 5.10 -3.78
N ARG A 39 -8.43 5.46 -3.12
CA ARG A 39 -7.23 5.95 -3.81
C ARG A 39 -6.52 4.87 -4.62
N LEU A 40 -6.39 3.67 -4.08
CA LEU A 40 -5.84 2.52 -4.81
C LEU A 40 -6.66 2.26 -6.08
N SER A 41 -7.98 2.27 -5.95
CA SER A 41 -8.88 2.07 -7.09
C SER A 41 -8.77 3.20 -8.11
N SER A 42 -8.72 4.47 -7.68
CA SER A 42 -8.55 5.61 -8.58
C SER A 42 -7.21 5.55 -9.31
N ALA A 43 -6.10 5.29 -8.60
CA ALA A 43 -4.78 5.18 -9.19
C ALA A 43 -4.71 4.08 -10.26
N LEU A 44 -5.35 2.92 -10.02
CA LEU A 44 -5.43 1.82 -10.99
C LEU A 44 -6.38 2.11 -12.16
N LYS A 45 -7.46 2.87 -11.94
CA LYS A 45 -8.35 3.32 -13.03
C LYS A 45 -7.63 4.26 -13.99
N GLU A 46 -6.80 5.14 -13.45
CA GLU A 46 -6.04 6.13 -14.22
C GLU A 46 -4.84 5.53 -14.94
N ALA A 47 -4.05 4.72 -14.23
CA ALA A 47 -2.76 4.22 -14.75
C ALA A 47 -2.83 2.82 -15.35
N GLY A 48 -3.93 2.11 -15.17
CA GLY A 48 -4.00 0.68 -15.47
C GLY A 48 -3.25 -0.18 -14.44
N PRO A 49 -2.86 -1.41 -14.80
CA PRO A 49 -2.13 -2.30 -13.91
C PRO A 49 -0.78 -1.72 -13.49
N LEU A 50 -0.44 -1.80 -12.20
CA LEU A 50 0.80 -1.26 -11.63
C LEU A 50 1.49 -2.28 -10.73
N PRO A 51 2.84 -2.29 -10.68
CA PRO A 51 3.56 -3.03 -9.64
C PRO A 51 3.13 -2.58 -8.24
N VAL A 52 3.04 -3.52 -7.29
CA VAL A 52 2.66 -3.26 -5.90
C VAL A 52 3.52 -2.13 -5.33
N ALA A 53 4.85 -2.19 -5.46
CA ALA A 53 5.75 -1.16 -4.95
C ALA A 53 5.47 0.24 -5.53
N LEU A 54 5.18 0.34 -6.83
CA LEU A 54 4.88 1.61 -7.49
C LEU A 54 3.53 2.18 -7.06
N LEU A 55 2.53 1.30 -6.92
CA LEU A 55 1.20 1.68 -6.45
C LEU A 55 1.23 2.15 -4.99
N VAL A 56 1.94 1.43 -4.10
CA VAL A 56 2.13 1.80 -2.70
C VAL A 56 2.80 3.18 -2.61
N LYS A 57 3.91 3.38 -3.33
CA LYS A 57 4.63 4.66 -3.32
C LYS A 57 3.73 5.81 -3.79
N ARG A 58 2.98 5.62 -4.88
CA ARG A 58 2.10 6.66 -5.42
C ARG A 58 1.02 7.05 -4.42
N VAL A 59 0.29 6.08 -3.87
CA VAL A 59 -0.80 6.34 -2.92
C VAL A 59 -0.28 6.91 -1.60
N ALA A 60 0.89 6.48 -1.13
CA ALA A 60 1.53 7.01 0.06
C ALA A 60 1.85 8.51 -0.08
N VAL A 61 2.41 8.93 -1.22
CA VAL A 61 2.70 10.35 -1.52
C VAL A 61 1.42 11.19 -1.57
N GLU A 62 0.36 10.66 -2.15
CA GLU A 62 -0.94 11.34 -2.23
C GLU A 62 -1.57 11.52 -0.83
N LEU A 63 -1.58 10.46 -0.02
CA LEU A 63 -2.08 10.50 1.36
C LEU A 63 -1.28 11.49 2.21
N TYR A 64 0.05 11.44 2.11
CA TYR A 64 0.94 12.35 2.81
C TYR A 64 0.70 13.81 2.44
N SER A 65 0.56 14.09 1.14
CA SER A 65 0.27 15.44 0.65
C SER A 65 -1.06 15.98 1.17
N ASP A 66 -2.07 15.13 1.31
CA ASP A 66 -3.36 15.54 1.88
C ASP A 66 -3.32 15.78 3.38
N GLU A 67 -2.56 14.99 4.14
CA GLU A 67 -2.37 15.26 5.57
C GLU A 67 -1.59 16.55 5.81
N LEU A 68 -0.58 16.85 4.98
CA LEU A 68 0.12 18.14 5.04
C LEU A 68 -0.84 19.32 4.76
N ARG A 69 -1.72 19.20 3.77
CA ARG A 69 -2.71 20.26 3.46
C ARG A 69 -3.72 20.47 4.58
N LYS A 70 -4.04 19.43 5.35
CA LYS A 70 -4.96 19.52 6.50
C LYS A 70 -4.31 20.16 7.74
N GLY A 71 -3.02 20.51 7.69
CA GLY A 71 -2.31 21.10 8.81
C GLY A 71 -2.01 20.11 9.92
N ALA A 72 -1.98 18.81 9.62
CA ALA A 72 -1.51 17.81 10.56
C ALA A 72 -0.08 18.17 11.02
N ALA A 73 0.22 17.97 12.30
CA ALA A 73 1.40 18.47 12.99
C ALA A 73 2.69 18.20 12.20
N VAL A 74 3.20 19.23 11.51
CA VAL A 74 4.35 19.19 10.59
C VAL A 74 5.60 18.55 11.23
N LEU A 75 5.67 18.53 12.56
CA LEU A 75 6.77 17.94 13.32
C LEU A 75 6.76 16.40 13.37
N ASP A 76 5.61 15.74 13.53
CA ASP A 76 5.55 14.28 13.73
C ASP A 76 5.53 13.50 12.39
N ILE A 77 4.86 14.05 11.38
CA ILE A 77 4.77 13.44 10.03
C ILE A 77 5.90 13.90 9.10
N GLY A 78 6.47 15.08 9.34
CA GLY A 78 7.60 15.58 8.55
C GLY A 78 8.85 14.70 8.68
N LEU A 79 9.08 14.09 9.85
CA LEU A 79 10.24 13.23 10.10
C LEU A 79 10.11 11.84 9.46
N LEU A 80 8.89 11.32 9.37
CA LEU A 80 8.63 9.96 8.89
C LEU A 80 8.32 9.88 7.38
N GLY A 81 7.89 10.99 6.78
CA GLY A 81 7.58 11.08 5.35
C GLY A 81 6.36 10.25 4.94
N ASP A 82 6.22 9.94 3.65
CA ASP A 82 5.09 9.17 3.09
C ASP A 82 5.06 7.71 3.57
N HIS A 83 6.19 7.20 4.04
CA HIS A 83 6.34 5.80 4.44
C HIS A 83 5.44 5.38 5.61
N ILE A 84 4.89 6.33 6.37
CA ILE A 84 3.93 6.03 7.44
C ILE A 84 2.68 5.30 6.93
N PHE A 85 2.29 5.53 5.67
CA PHE A 85 1.10 4.93 5.07
C PHE A 85 1.38 3.56 4.47
N ASN A 86 2.64 3.20 4.21
CA ASN A 86 2.98 1.98 3.49
C ASN A 86 2.37 0.73 4.13
N ARG A 87 2.41 0.63 5.46
CA ARG A 87 1.87 -0.52 6.18
C ARG A 87 0.36 -0.66 6.00
N ASP A 88 -0.38 0.46 6.12
CA ASP A 88 -1.83 0.45 5.95
C ASP A 88 -2.19 0.18 4.49
N ILE A 89 -1.48 0.77 3.53
CA ILE A 89 -1.70 0.51 2.11
C ILE A 89 -1.49 -0.97 1.76
N ILE A 90 -0.41 -1.58 2.23
CA ILE A 90 -0.13 -3.01 2.02
C ILE A 90 -1.24 -3.87 2.65
N ARG A 91 -1.67 -3.54 3.88
CA ARG A 91 -2.76 -4.27 4.54
C ARG A 91 -4.06 -4.21 3.72
N GLU A 92 -4.39 -3.04 3.19
CA GLU A 92 -5.59 -2.88 2.36
C GLU A 92 -5.44 -3.60 1.02
N LEU A 93 -4.25 -3.57 0.40
CA LEU A 93 -3.95 -4.34 -0.82
C LEU A 93 -4.16 -5.84 -0.63
N ASP A 94 -3.66 -6.39 0.47
CA ASP A 94 -3.85 -7.80 0.81
C ASP A 94 -5.33 -8.12 1.08
N ALA A 95 -6.01 -7.27 1.86
CA ALA A 95 -7.43 -7.45 2.19
C ALA A 95 -8.36 -7.32 0.96
N GLY A 96 -7.99 -6.49 -0.01
CA GLY A 96 -8.74 -6.25 -1.25
C GLY A 96 -8.41 -7.23 -2.37
N ASN A 97 -7.39 -8.08 -2.22
CA ASN A 97 -7.00 -9.04 -3.24
C ASN A 97 -8.09 -10.10 -3.47
N GLY A 98 -8.48 -10.29 -4.73
CA GLY A 98 -9.60 -11.13 -5.14
C GLY A 98 -10.98 -10.50 -4.93
N ILE A 99 -11.06 -9.30 -4.33
CA ILE A 99 -12.31 -8.60 -4.05
C ILE A 99 -12.47 -7.37 -4.94
N LEU A 100 -11.47 -6.48 -4.88
CA LEU A 100 -11.43 -5.20 -5.60
C LEU A 100 -10.42 -5.24 -6.76
N TRP A 101 -9.30 -5.93 -6.55
CA TRP A 101 -8.21 -6.10 -7.50
C TRP A 101 -7.62 -7.50 -7.38
N ALA A 102 -6.83 -7.89 -8.37
CA ALA A 102 -6.00 -9.08 -8.32
C ALA A 102 -4.53 -8.67 -8.25
N ILE A 103 -3.77 -9.35 -7.39
CA ILE A 103 -2.31 -9.27 -7.31
C ILE A 103 -1.74 -10.53 -7.96
N LYS A 104 -0.89 -10.39 -8.98
CA LYS A 104 -0.31 -11.50 -9.76
C LYS A 104 1.18 -11.36 -9.94
#